data_AF-A0A2V9UMF8-F1
#
_entry.id   AF-A0A2V9UMF8-F1
#
_cell.length_a   1.000
_cell.length_b   1.000
_cell.length_c   1.000
_cell.angle_alpha   90.00
_cell.angle_beta   90.00
_cell.angle_gamma   90.00
#
_symmetry.space_group_name_H-M   'P 1'
#
loop_
_entity.id
_entity.type
_entity.pdbx_description
1 polymer ?
#
loop_
_entity_poly.entity_id
_entity_poly.type
_entity_poly.pdbx_seq_one_letter_code
_entity_poly.pdbx_strand_id
1 'polypeptide(L)' 'MQDKERFTTTELTALRSDLLQGGMIDSYEAAELLQVFLMGRGYGVSPKAALDAASRVEMAGCALPVLQHELENLALVM' A
#
# COMPACT_ATOMS: atom_id res chain seq x y z
N MET A 1 15.59 11.08 17.16
CA MET A 1 14.23 11.37 16.66
C MET A 1 13.66 10.04 16.19
N GLN A 2 12.60 9.51 16.79
CA GLN A 2 11.85 8.40 16.18
C GLN A 2 10.77 9.07 15.34
N ASP A 3 11.10 9.35 14.08
CA ASP A 3 10.12 9.68 13.08
C ASP A 3 9.12 8.52 13.08
N LYS A 4 7.89 8.86 13.44
CA LYS A 4 6.81 7.92 13.72
C LYS A 4 6.28 7.43 12.38
N GLU A 5 7.08 6.63 11.68
CA GLU A 5 6.69 6.01 10.43
C GLU A 5 5.38 5.25 10.69
N ARG A 6 4.28 5.63 10.04
CA ARG A 6 2.97 4.98 10.21
C ARG A 6 3.03 3.49 9.88
N PHE A 7 4.00 3.12 9.04
CA PHE A 7 4.29 1.77 8.57
C PHE A 7 5.79 1.54 8.71
N THR A 8 6.18 0.43 9.32
CA THR A 8 7.60 0.09 9.43
C THR A 8 8.13 -0.45 8.11
N THR A 9 9.43 -0.25 7.83
CA THR A 9 10.07 -0.77 6.60
C THR A 9 9.89 -2.29 6.45
N THR A 10 9.86 -3.02 7.56
CA THR A 10 9.64 -4.48 7.58
C THR A 10 8.25 -4.85 7.05
N GLU A 11 7.22 -4.16 7.50
CA GLU A 11 5.83 -4.40 7.05
C GLU A 11 5.64 -4.01 5.59
N LEU A 12 6.25 -2.90 5.15
CA LEU A 12 6.24 -2.47 3.76
C LEU A 12 6.96 -3.47 2.85
N THR A 13 8.06 -4.05 3.33
CA THR A 13 8.82 -5.06 2.58
C THR A 13 8.05 -6.38 2.47
N ALA A 14 7.34 -6.77 3.52
CA ALA A 14 6.43 -7.92 3.50
C ALA A 14 5.30 -7.68 2.50
N LEU A 15 4.58 -6.56 2.61
CA LEU A 15 3.49 -6.18 1.70
C LEU A 15 3.93 -6.11 0.24
N ARG A 16 5.11 -5.54 -0.03
CA ARG A 16 5.71 -5.55 -1.37
C ARG A 16 5.96 -6.97 -1.87
N SER A 17 6.43 -7.86 -0.99
CA SER A 17 6.71 -9.24 -1.37
C SER A 17 5.42 -9.99 -1.68
N ASP A 18 4.34 -9.76 -0.92
CA ASP A 18 3.00 -10.24 -1.24
C ASP A 18 2.50 -9.70 -2.59
N LEU A 19 2.65 -8.40 -2.84
CA LEU A 19 2.30 -7.78 -4.13
C LEU A 19 3.10 -8.35 -5.31
N LEU A 20 4.36 -8.71 -5.09
CA LEU A 20 5.21 -9.33 -6.11
C LEU A 20 4.97 -10.85 -6.25
N GLN A 21 4.55 -11.53 -5.18
CA GLN A 21 4.26 -12.97 -5.17
C GLN A 21 2.84 -13.31 -5.62
N GLY A 22 1.87 -12.41 -5.45
CA GLY A 22 0.46 -12.60 -5.86
C GLY A 22 0.27 -12.87 -7.35
N GLY A 23 1.30 -12.60 -8.16
CA GLY A 23 1.25 -12.81 -9.60
C GLY A 23 0.92 -11.52 -10.33
N MET A 24 1.25 -11.48 -11.63
CA MET A 24 1.24 -10.29 -12.48
C MET A 24 -0.02 -9.41 -12.35
N ILE A 25 0.11 -8.28 -11.66
CA ILE A 25 -0.38 -6.95 -12.08
C ILE A 25 -1.89 -6.93 -12.41
N ASP A 26 -2.72 -7.42 -11.49
CA ASP A 26 -4.09 -6.92 -11.40
C ASP A 26 -4.11 -5.84 -10.34
N SER A 27 -4.18 -4.57 -10.77
CA SER A 27 -4.20 -3.41 -9.86
C SER A 27 -5.34 -3.50 -8.84
N TYR A 28 -6.38 -4.29 -9.13
CA TYR A 28 -7.45 -4.66 -8.21
C TYR A 28 -6.98 -5.50 -7.02
N GLU A 29 -6.23 -6.57 -7.26
CA GLU A 29 -5.75 -7.47 -6.20
C GLU A 29 -4.73 -6.74 -5.31
N ALA A 30 -3.87 -5.92 -5.94
CA ALA A 30 -2.99 -5.02 -5.23
C ALA A 30 -3.76 -4.01 -4.36
N ALA A 31 -4.85 -3.44 -4.88
CA ALA A 31 -5.70 -2.53 -4.12
C ALA A 31 -6.42 -3.22 -2.95
N GLU A 32 -6.81 -4.48 -3.08
CA GLU A 32 -7.38 -5.25 -1.97
C GLU A 32 -6.35 -5.48 -0.87
N LEU A 33 -5.11 -5.85 -1.23
CA LEU A 33 -4.02 -6.02 -0.26
C LEU A 33 -3.74 -4.70 0.50
N LEU A 34 -3.67 -3.58 -0.22
CA LEU A 34 -3.49 -2.25 0.39
C LEU A 34 -4.66 -1.91 1.34
N GLN A 35 -5.90 -2.19 0.92
CA GLN A 35 -7.09 -1.95 1.75
C GLN A 35 -7.09 -2.81 3.01
N VAL A 36 -6.87 -4.12 2.89
CA VAL A 36 -6.86 -5.05 4.02
C VAL A 36 -5.78 -4.65 5.03
N PHE A 37 -4.60 -4.28 4.55
CA PHE A 37 -3.49 -3.82 5.38
C PHE A 37 -3.80 -2.53 6.17
N LEU A 38 -4.52 -1.60 5.55
CA LEU A 38 -4.94 -0.34 6.16
C LEU A 38 -6.14 -0.53 7.10
N MET A 39 -7.13 -1.35 6.70
CA MET A 39 -8.27 -1.73 7.54
C MET A 39 -7.81 -2.47 8.79
N GLY A 40 -6.80 -3.34 8.69
CA GLY A 40 -6.18 -4.01 9.84
C GLY A 40 -5.57 -3.05 10.87
N ARG A 41 -5.30 -1.80 10.49
CA ARG A 41 -4.83 -0.72 11.39
C ARG A 41 -5.93 0.25 11.82
N GLY A 42 -7.17 0.04 11.36
CA GLY A 42 -8.30 0.94 11.65
C GLY A 42 -8.41 2.14 10.71
N TYR A 43 -7.72 2.14 9.56
CA TYR A 43 -7.92 3.14 8.53
C TYR A 43 -9.03 2.72 7.56
N GLY A 44 -9.99 3.60 7.34
CA GLY A 44 -11.03 3.42 6.33
C GLY A 44 -10.52 3.88 4.97
N VAL A 45 -10.33 2.95 4.05
CA VAL A 45 -9.80 3.25 2.71
C VAL A 45 -10.89 3.09 1.67
N SER A 46 -11.02 4.08 0.80
CA SER A 46 -11.93 3.98 -0.34
C SER A 46 -11.36 3.03 -1.40
N PRO A 47 -12.15 2.09 -1.94
CA PRO A 47 -11.67 1.13 -2.94
C PRO A 47 -11.11 1.80 -4.19
N LYS A 48 -11.67 2.95 -4.57
CA LYS A 48 -11.15 3.77 -5.68
C LYS A 48 -9.78 4.39 -5.37
N ALA A 49 -9.56 4.83 -4.14
CA ALA A 49 -8.27 5.41 -3.72
C ALA A 49 -7.20 4.31 -3.66
N ALA A 50 -7.54 3.13 -3.13
CA ALA A 50 -6.64 1.99 -3.12
C ALA A 50 -6.25 1.51 -4.52
N LEU A 51 -7.20 1.54 -5.46
CA LEU A 51 -6.95 1.20 -6.87
C LEU A 51 -6.01 2.21 -7.54
N ASP A 52 -6.20 3.51 -7.29
CA ASP A 52 -5.32 4.56 -7.81
C ASP A 52 -3.89 4.41 -7.25
N ALA A 53 -3.77 4.18 -5.94
CA ALA A 53 -2.50 3.91 -5.27
C ALA A 53 -1.81 2.64 -5.79
N ALA A 54 -2.56 1.54 -5.91
CA ALA A 54 -2.05 0.28 -6.45
C ALA A 54 -1.52 0.46 -7.87
N SER A 55 -2.28 1.14 -8.74
CA SER A 55 -1.87 1.44 -10.12
C SER A 55 -0.57 2.26 -10.15
N ARG A 56 -0.42 3.25 -9.25
CA ARG A 56 0.82 4.06 -9.15
C ARG A 56 2.01 3.25 -8.66
N VAL A 57 1.81 2.44 -7.62
CA VAL A 57 2.85 1.54 -7.08
C VAL A 57 3.32 0.56 -8.15
N GLU A 58 2.37 0.02 -8.91
CA GLU A 58 2.61 -0.92 -10.00
C GLU A 58 3.36 -0.27 -11.16
N MET A 59 2.93 0.93 -11.61
CA MET A 59 3.67 1.72 -12.61
C MET A 59 5.09 2.08 -12.15
N ALA A 60 5.30 2.23 -10.84
CA ALA A 60 6.61 2.47 -10.24
C ALA A 60 7.44 1.18 -10.00
N GLY A 61 6.95 0.01 -10.39
CA GLY A 61 7.63 -1.28 -10.22
C GLY A 61 7.66 -1.78 -8.77
N CYS A 62 6.60 -1.52 -8.01
CA CYS A 62 6.48 -1.86 -6.58
C CYS A 62 7.62 -1.30 -5.72
N ALA A 63 8.08 -0.09 -6.05
CA ALA A 63 9.12 0.59 -5.29
C ALA A 63 8.66 0.86 -3.85
N LEU A 64 9.44 0.39 -2.87
CA LEU A 64 9.24 0.62 -1.44
C LEU A 64 8.92 2.08 -1.06
N PRO A 65 9.66 3.10 -1.54
CA PRO A 65 9.35 4.49 -1.19
C PRO A 65 8.01 4.97 -1.75
N VAL A 66 7.59 4.44 -2.92
CA VAL A 66 6.28 4.77 -3.51
C VAL A 66 5.17 4.08 -2.72
N LEU A 67 5.35 2.81 -2.37
CA LEU A 67 4.41 2.07 -1.52
C LEU A 67 4.18 2.79 -0.17
N GLN A 68 5.25 3.24 0.48
CA GLN A 68 5.17 4.00 1.73
C GLN A 68 4.37 5.28 1.53
N HIS A 69 4.75 6.07 0.53
CA HIS A 69 4.10 7.35 0.24
C HIS A 69 2.60 7.18 -0.04
N GLU A 70 2.23 6.21 -0.87
CA GLU A 70 0.83 5.92 -1.21
C GLU A 70 0.04 5.44 0.01
N LEU A 71 0.59 4.54 0.83
CA LEU A 71 -0.06 4.08 2.07
C LEU A 71 -0.26 5.21 3.07
N GLU A 72 0.72 6.08 3.25
CA GLU A 72 0.58 7.25 4.11
C GLU A 72 -0.47 8.22 3.59
N ASN A 73 -0.54 8.40 2.28
CA ASN A 73 -1.56 9.22 1.64
C ASN A 73 -2.96 8.62 1.81
N LEU A 74 -3.12 7.31 1.61
CA LEU A 74 -4.38 6.59 1.85
C LEU A 74 -4.81 6.68 3.32
N ALA A 75 -3.86 6.64 4.26
CA ALA A 75 -4.13 6.81 5.69
C ALA A 75 -4.44 8.27 6.10
N LEU A 76 -4.14 9.25 5.25
CA LEU A 76 -4.44 10.68 5.47
C LEU A 76 -5.81 11.10 4.93
N VAL A 77 -6.32 10.41 3.91
CA VAL A 77 -7.65 10.66 3.34
C VAL A 77 -8.71 10.11 4.30
N MET A 78 -9.03 10.90 5.32
CA MET A 78 -10.24 10.76 6.15
C MET A 78 -11.39 11.58 5.57
#